data_AF-A0A1C6MGR4-F1
#
_entry.id   AF-A0A1C6MGR4-F1
#
_cell.length_a   1.000
_cell.length_b   1.000
_cell.length_c   1.000
_cell.angle_alpha   90.00
_cell.angle_beta   90.00
_cell.angle_gamma   90.00
#
_symmetry.space_group_name_H-M   'P 1'
#
loop_
_entity.id
_entity.type
_entity.pdbx_description
1 polymer ?
#
loop_
_entity_poly.entity_id
_entity_poly.type
_entity_poly.pdbx_seq_one_letter_code
_entity_poly.pdbx_strand_id
1 'polypeptide(L)'
;MWTRDDSWKVKRLRKDTRVTVTPCDVRGRIAEGAQTVEGTGRLLEGGAGLGRVRKAMARKYGLRFRLMDGVGALVRGGRRPHVGISVTL
;
A
#
# COMPACT_ATOMS: atom_id res chain seq x y z
N MET A 1 2.18 -0.24 2.43
CA MET A 1 1.70 0.32 1.14
C MET A 1 0.18 0.21 1.04
N TRP A 2 -0.43 0.87 0.06
CA TRP A 2 -1.88 0.94 -0.17
C TRP A 2 -2.15 0.50 -1.61
N THR A 3 -3.10 -0.42 -1.84
CA THR A 3 -3.51 -0.87 -3.18
C THR A 3 -5.01 -1.18 -3.23
N ARG A 4 -5.58 -1.34 -4.43
CA ARG A 4 -6.93 -1.91 -4.58
C ARG A 4 -6.96 -3.37 -4.14
N ASP A 5 -8.05 -3.78 -3.51
CA ASP A 5 -8.33 -5.14 -3.04
C ASP A 5 -8.40 -6.19 -4.17
N ASP A 6 -8.87 -5.79 -5.35
CA ASP A 6 -8.99 -6.64 -6.53
C ASP A 6 -7.69 -6.83 -7.33
N SER A 7 -6.61 -6.15 -6.93
CA SER A 7 -5.33 -6.22 -7.64
C SER A 7 -4.70 -7.61 -7.55
N TRP A 8 -4.06 -8.06 -8.62
CA TRP A 8 -3.41 -9.38 -8.67
C TRP A 8 -2.37 -9.61 -7.55
N LYS A 9 -1.70 -8.54 -7.12
CA LYS A 9 -0.76 -8.57 -5.98
C LYS A 9 -1.42 -8.98 -4.66
N VAL A 10 -2.70 -8.61 -4.46
CA VAL A 10 -3.48 -9.01 -3.28
C VAL A 10 -3.86 -10.48 -3.37
N LYS A 11 -4.32 -10.93 -4.55
CA LYS A 11 -4.63 -12.35 -4.79
C LYS A 11 -3.41 -13.25 -4.55
N ARG A 12 -2.24 -12.84 -5.05
CA ARG A 12 -0.97 -13.53 -4.78
C ARG A 12 -0.64 -13.53 -3.29
N LEU A 13 -0.75 -12.38 -2.61
CA LEU A 13 -0.41 -12.28 -1.20
C LEU A 13 -1.34 -13.08 -0.27
N ARG A 14 -2.61 -13.30 -0.68
CA ARG A 14 -3.51 -14.22 0.03
C ARG A 14 -3.07 -15.68 -0.10
N LYS A 15 -2.48 -16.06 -1.24
CA LYS A 15 -2.04 -17.43 -1.53
C LYS A 15 -0.67 -17.72 -0.90
N ASP A 16 0.25 -16.77 -1.00
CA ASP A 16 1.61 -16.88 -0.47
C ASP A 16 2.02 -15.54 0.15
N THR A 17 2.41 -15.59 1.42
CA THR A 17 2.78 -14.40 2.19
C THR A 17 4.24 -14.00 2.00
N ARG A 18 5.07 -14.84 1.35
CA ARG A 18 6.46 -14.54 1.06
C ARG A 18 6.55 -13.44 0.02
N VAL A 19 7.32 -12.40 0.32
CA VAL A 19 7.53 -11.26 -0.57
C VAL A 19 9.00 -10.90 -0.64
N THR A 20 9.42 -10.45 -1.80
CA THR A 20 10.73 -9.84 -2.02
C THR A 20 10.49 -8.38 -2.36
N VAL A 21 11.15 -7.46 -1.66
CA VAL A 21 10.98 -6.02 -1.88
C VAL A 21 12.31 -5.36 -2.21
N THR A 22 12.25 -4.44 -3.17
CA THR A 22 13.39 -3.64 -3.64
C THR A 22 12.95 -2.18 -3.68
N PRO A 23 13.73 -1.23 -3.17
CA PRO A 23 13.40 0.18 -3.26
C PRO A 23 13.47 0.66 -4.71
N CYS A 24 12.45 1.39 -5.14
CA CYS A 24 12.36 1.99 -6.48
C CYS A 24 11.79 3.41 -6.41
N ASP A 25 12.07 4.19 -7.46
CA ASP A 25 11.47 5.52 -7.64
C ASP A 25 10.00 5.42 -8.08
N VAL A 26 9.32 6.56 -8.17
CA VAL A 26 7.91 6.64 -8.60
C VAL A 26 7.67 6.20 -10.06
N ARG A 27 8.74 6.07 -10.86
CA ARG A 27 8.71 5.59 -12.25
C ARG A 27 9.08 4.11 -12.34
N GLY A 28 9.36 3.44 -11.22
CA GLY A 28 9.76 2.04 -11.18
C GLY A 28 11.25 1.80 -11.45
N ARG A 29 12.08 2.83 -11.46
CA ARG A 29 13.53 2.66 -11.59
C ARG A 29 14.13 2.23 -10.26
N ILE A 30 14.90 1.15 -10.31
CA ILE A 30 15.66 0.64 -9.18
C ILE A 30 17.03 1.32 -9.23
N ALA A 31 17.47 1.90 -8.11
CA ALA A 31 18.79 2.52 -8.03
C ALA A 31 19.88 1.45 -8.12
N GLU A 32 21.04 1.79 -8.68
CA GLU A 32 22.19 0.89 -8.62
C GLU A 32 22.58 0.61 -7.16
N GLY A 33 22.80 -0.67 -6.84
CA GLY A 33 23.06 -1.11 -5.46
C GLY A 33 21.83 -1.18 -4.55
N ALA A 34 20.61 -0.98 -5.07
CA ALA A 34 19.40 -1.12 -4.27
C ALA A 34 19.28 -2.52 -3.66
N GLN A 35 19.32 -2.57 -2.33
CA GLN A 35 19.21 -3.83 -1.60
C GLN A 35 17.83 -4.46 -1.82
N THR A 36 17.84 -5.70 -2.27
CA THR A 36 16.65 -6.53 -2.37
C THR A 36 16.59 -7.41 -1.12
N VAL A 37 15.44 -7.39 -0.44
CA VAL A 37 15.24 -8.08 0.84
C VAL A 37 14.00 -8.96 0.77
N GLU A 38 14.12 -10.17 1.34
CA GLU A 38 12.97 -11.05 1.54
C GLU A 38 12.26 -10.70 2.84
N GLY A 39 10.95 -10.94 2.88
CA GLY A 39 10.13 -10.66 4.03
C GLY A 39 8.76 -11.31 3.94
N THR A 40 7.93 -11.00 4.92
CA THR A 40 6.55 -11.49 5.01
C THR A 40 5.57 -10.34 4.81
N GLY A 41 4.70 -10.47 3.83
CA GLY A 41 3.61 -9.54 3.56
C GLY A 41 2.33 -9.96 4.28
N ARG A 42 1.64 -8.98 4.87
CA ARG A 42 0.32 -9.16 5.50
C ARG A 42 -0.67 -8.14 4.93
N LEU A 43 -1.86 -8.63 4.59
CA LEU A 43 -2.99 -7.79 4.22
C LEU A 43 -3.64 -7.18 5.47
N LEU A 44 -3.81 -5.87 5.45
CA LEU A 44 -4.50 -5.10 6.47
C LEU A 44 -5.89 -4.79 5.93
N GLU A 45 -6.79 -5.73 6.16
CA GLU A 45 -8.18 -5.68 5.71
C GLU A 45 -9.08 -4.98 6.75
N GLY A 46 -10.27 -4.56 6.30
CA GLY A 46 -11.26 -3.91 7.15
C GLY A 46 -10.96 -2.45 7.49
N GLY A 47 -11.96 -1.77 8.06
CA GLY A 47 -11.89 -0.32 8.35
C GLY A 47 -10.74 0.08 9.29
N ALA A 48 -10.44 -0.76 10.28
CA ALA A 48 -9.37 -0.52 11.25
C ALA A 48 -7.96 -0.62 10.62
N GLY A 49 -7.74 -1.62 9.74
CA GLY A 49 -6.49 -1.78 9.01
C GLY A 49 -6.23 -0.61 8.05
N LEU A 50 -7.29 -0.19 7.34
CA LEU A 50 -7.23 0.96 6.43
C LEU A 50 -6.94 2.28 7.16
N GLY A 51 -7.55 2.50 8.33
CA GLY A 51 -7.32 3.69 9.14
C GLY A 51 -5.85 3.85 9.55
N ARG A 52 -5.19 2.75 9.95
CA ARG A 52 -3.76 2.76 10.32
C ARG A 52 -2.87 3.10 9.13
N VAL A 53 -3.11 2.50 7.97
CA VAL A 53 -2.34 2.80 6.75
C VAL A 53 -2.56 4.24 6.30
N ARG A 54 -3.80 4.73 6.34
CA ARG A 54 -4.13 6.13 6.01
C ARG A 54 -3.38 7.11 6.92
N LYS A 55 -3.34 6.85 8.23
CA LYS A 55 -2.57 7.67 9.18
C LYS A 55 -1.07 7.64 8.88
N ALA A 56 -0.50 6.47 8.57
CA ALA A 56 0.90 6.35 8.19
C ALA A 56 1.23 7.09 6.89
N MET A 57 0.38 6.96 5.86
CA MET A 57 0.54 7.65 4.58
C MET A 57 0.39 9.17 4.72
N ALA A 58 -0.57 9.64 5.53
CA ALA A 58 -0.76 11.07 5.80
C ALA A 58 0.43 11.68 6.54
N ARG A 59 1.11 10.92 7.40
CA ARG A 59 2.38 11.35 8.02
C ARG A 59 3.53 11.40 7.02
N LYS A 60 3.64 10.40 6.14
CA LYS A 60 4.73 10.31 5.15
C LYS A 60 4.60 11.34 4.01
N TYR A 61 3.41 11.56 3.49
CA TYR A 61 3.15 12.36 2.29
C TYR A 61 2.40 13.67 2.56
N GLY A 62 2.06 13.94 3.83
CA GLY A 62 1.52 15.21 4.28
C GLY A 62 0.17 15.59 3.66
N LEU A 63 0.03 16.88 3.35
CA LEU A 63 -1.23 17.48 2.90
C LEU A 63 -1.67 16.97 1.51
N ARG A 64 -0.72 16.71 0.61
CA ARG A 64 -0.99 16.23 -0.76
C ARG A 64 -1.76 14.91 -0.75
N PHE A 65 -1.37 13.98 0.12
CA PHE A 65 -2.07 12.71 0.28
C PHE A 65 -3.48 12.91 0.85
N ARG A 66 -3.65 13.79 1.84
CA ARG A 66 -4.97 14.07 2.43
C ARG A 66 -5.95 14.63 1.40
N LEU A 67 -5.48 15.53 0.54
CA LEU A 67 -6.28 16.11 -0.53
C LEU A 67 -6.70 15.05 -1.55
N MET A 68 -5.75 14.26 -2.07
CA MET A 68 -6.02 13.20 -3.05
C MET A 68 -6.94 12.11 -2.50
N ASP A 69 -6.74 11.69 -1.25
CA ASP A 69 -7.58 10.69 -0.60
C ASP A 69 -8.99 11.23 -0.29
N GLY A 70 -9.11 12.51 0.05
CA GLY A 70 -10.39 13.18 0.27
C GLY A 70 -11.21 13.30 -1.01
N VAL A 71 -10.62 13.87 -2.06
CA VAL A 71 -11.25 14.01 -3.39
C VAL A 71 -11.61 12.63 -3.97
N GLY A 72 -10.70 11.66 -3.86
CA GLY A 72 -10.93 10.31 -4.35
C GLY A 72 -12.05 9.56 -3.62
N ALA A 73 -12.35 9.91 -2.37
CA ALA A 73 -13.48 9.36 -1.64
C ALA A 73 -14.80 10.06 -2.01
N LEU A 74 -14.78 11.36 -2.26
CA LEU A 74 -15.94 12.13 -2.71
C LEU A 74 -16.42 11.65 -4.09
N VAL A 75 -15.50 11.51 -5.04
CA VAL A 75 -15.80 11.03 -6.41
C VAL A 75 -16.34 9.59 -6.43
N ARG A 76 -15.97 8.76 -5.45
CA ARG A 76 -16.39 7.34 -5.37
C ARG A 76 -17.60 7.10 -4.46
N GLY A 77 -18.32 8.16 -4.07
CA GLY A 77 -19.49 8.04 -3.19
C GLY A 77 -19.16 7.36 -1.86
N GLY A 78 -17.97 7.65 -1.29
CA GLY A 78 -17.51 7.07 -0.04
C GLY A 78 -16.94 5.65 -0.13
N ARG A 79 -17.05 4.96 -1.28
CA ARG A 79 -16.49 3.61 -1.44
C ARG A 79 -14.97 3.63 -1.53
N ARG A 80 -14.32 2.80 -0.70
CA ARG A 80 -12.86 2.67 -0.64
C ARG A 80 -12.48 1.19 -0.76
N PRO A 81 -12.47 0.60 -1.99
CA PRO A 81 -12.08 -0.79 -2.24
C PRO A 81 -10.56 -0.93 -2.19
N HIS A 82 -9.99 -0.54 -1.06
CA HIS A 82 -8.56 -0.51 -0.86
C HIS A 82 -8.21 -1.45 0.27
N VAL A 83 -7.00 -2.00 0.19
CA VAL A 83 -6.41 -2.84 1.22
C VAL A 83 -5.01 -2.32 1.53
N GLY A 84 -4.67 -2.31 2.82
CA GLY A 84 -3.32 -2.04 3.25
C GLY A 84 -2.44 -3.28 3.07
N ILE A 85 -1.18 -3.10 2.72
CA ILE A 85 -0.18 -4.18 2.81
C ILE A 85 0.93 -3.70 3.73
N SER A 86 1.19 -4.44 4.80
CA SER A 86 2.39 -4.32 5.62
C SER A 86 3.41 -5.38 5.20
N VAL A 87 4.68 -5.01 5.15
CA VAL A 87 5.79 -5.93 4.95
C VAL A 87 6.67 -5.88 6.18
N THR A 88 7.00 -7.05 6.72
CA THR A 88 7.98 -7.23 7.78
C THR A 88 9.20 -7.90 7.16
N LEU A 89 10.38 -7.30 7.37
CA LEU A 89 11.68 -7.81 6.93
C LEU A 89 12.36 -8.54 8.09
#